data_AF-A0AAU3NVA5-F1
#
_entry.id   AF-A0AAU3NVA5-F1
#
_cell.length_a   1.000
_cell.length_b   1.000
_cell.length_c   1.000
_cell.angle_alpha   90.00
_cell.angle_beta   90.00
_cell.angle_gamma   90.00
#
_symmetry.space_group_name_H-M   'P 1'
#
loop_
_entity.id
_entity.type
_entity.pdbx_description
1 polymer ?
#
loop_
_entity_poly.entity_id
_entity_poly.type
_entity_poly.pdbx_seq_one_letter_code
_entity_poly.pdbx_strand_id
1 'polypeptide(L)'
;MRRPGDPAADRPHALLVEALARTGQVGVCKVAVRCRERIALLRPRHGMLVLQTLLWQDELRDPGDLAPSAPVTDRELELAEVLMRELTGVEVEQLQDEYQHALEQLVEAKVSGGELAAPPAPVPAVDLMAALEESVRAARAHQDGG
;
A
#
# COMPACT_ATOMS: atom_id res chain seq x y z
N MET A 1 30.97 13.55 3.58
CA MET A 1 29.89 12.71 3.02
C MET A 1 30.56 11.50 2.37
N ARG A 2 30.59 10.35 3.06
CA ARG A 2 31.32 9.14 2.63
C ARG A 2 30.52 8.51 1.47
N ARG A 3 31.17 8.21 0.34
CA ARG A 3 30.50 7.65 -0.85
C ARG A 3 29.96 6.24 -0.54
N PRO A 4 28.85 5.82 -1.16
CA PRO A 4 28.49 4.40 -1.20
C PRO A 4 29.58 3.63 -1.95
N GLY A 5 30.08 2.52 -1.38
CA GLY A 5 31.12 1.66 -1.98
C GLY A 5 32.53 1.76 -1.38
N ASP A 6 32.69 2.29 -0.16
CA ASP A 6 33.94 2.09 0.59
C ASP A 6 33.92 0.64 1.15
N PRO A 7 34.85 -0.25 0.77
CA PRO A 7 34.85 -1.64 1.20
C PRO A 7 34.87 -1.81 2.73
N ALA A 8 35.31 -0.79 3.47
CA ALA A 8 35.23 -0.75 4.93
C ALA A 8 33.78 -0.63 5.47
N ALA A 9 32.86 -0.05 4.70
CA ALA A 9 31.44 0.13 5.06
C ALA A 9 30.54 -1.01 4.55
N ASP A 10 30.94 -1.69 3.47
CA ASP A 10 30.15 -2.77 2.87
C ASP A 10 30.04 -3.99 3.78
N ARG A 11 31.16 -4.38 4.43
CA ARG A 11 31.19 -5.55 5.31
C ARG A 11 30.29 -5.41 6.55
N PRO A 12 30.30 -4.30 7.30
CA PRO A 12 29.35 -4.07 8.39
C PRO A 12 27.89 -4.03 7.93
N HIS A 13 27.61 -3.42 6.77
CA HIS A 13 26.25 -3.37 6.22
C HIS A 13 25.72 -4.77 5.89
N ALA A 14 26.50 -5.56 5.14
CA ALA A 14 26.12 -6.93 4.78
C ALA A 14 25.93 -7.82 6.02
N LEU A 15 26.81 -7.69 7.02
CA LEU A 15 26.67 -8.41 8.28
C LEU A 15 25.35 -8.07 8.99
N LEU A 16 24.98 -6.80 9.05
CA LEU A 16 23.75 -6.36 9.70
C LEU A 16 22.50 -6.85 8.96
N VAL A 17 22.50 -6.77 7.62
CA VAL A 17 21.40 -7.31 6.79
C VAL A 17 21.22 -8.80 7.06
N GLU A 18 22.30 -9.58 7.00
CA GLU A 18 22.26 -11.03 7.21
C GLU A 18 21.82 -11.38 8.64
N ALA A 19 22.32 -10.66 9.64
CA ALA A 19 21.95 -10.86 11.04
C ALA A 19 20.45 -10.64 11.25
N LEU A 20 19.89 -9.53 10.77
CA LEU A 20 18.46 -9.24 10.90
C LEU A 20 17.61 -10.26 10.12
N ALA A 21 18.07 -10.69 8.93
CA ALA A 21 17.35 -11.66 8.12
C ALA A 21 17.27 -13.03 8.81
N ARG A 22 18.37 -13.46 9.44
CA ARG A 22 18.43 -14.72 10.18
C ARG A 22 17.62 -14.71 11.47
N THR A 23 17.61 -13.60 12.20
CA THR A 23 16.89 -13.52 13.48
C THR A 23 15.42 -13.17 13.32
N GLY A 24 14.98 -12.76 12.12
CA GLY A 24 13.63 -12.24 11.89
C GLY A 24 13.35 -10.94 12.64
N GLN A 25 14.40 -10.25 13.09
CA GLN A 25 14.28 -9.01 13.84
C GLN A 25 14.34 -7.79 12.93
N VAL A 26 13.87 -6.67 13.47
CA VAL A 26 13.97 -5.35 12.85
C VAL A 26 14.75 -4.41 13.75
N GLY A 27 15.53 -3.51 13.16
CA GLY A 27 16.21 -2.45 13.89
C GLY A 27 15.27 -1.27 14.14
N VAL A 28 15.25 -0.72 15.35
CA VAL A 28 14.59 0.55 15.65
C VAL A 28 15.67 1.63 15.77
N CYS A 29 15.49 2.74 15.10
CA CYS A 29 16.46 3.83 15.09
C CYS A 29 15.80 5.21 15.03
N LYS A 30 16.58 6.24 15.32
CA LYS A 30 16.21 7.64 15.09
C LYS A 30 17.00 8.16 13.91
N VAL A 31 16.32 8.81 12.97
CA VAL A 31 16.93 9.33 11.74
C VAL A 31 16.55 10.79 11.54
N ALA A 32 17.48 11.60 11.07
CA ALA A 32 17.21 12.99 10.69
C ALA A 32 16.94 13.05 9.18
N VAL A 33 15.69 13.32 8.80
CA VAL A 33 15.27 13.47 7.40
C VAL A 33 14.72 14.88 7.20
N ARG A 34 15.33 15.65 6.29
CA ARG A 34 14.96 17.05 6.01
C ARG A 34 14.90 17.91 7.28
N CYS A 35 15.94 17.84 8.11
CA CYS A 35 16.09 18.59 9.36
C CYS A 35 15.05 18.27 10.46
N ARG A 36 14.27 17.19 10.34
CA ARG A 36 13.40 16.69 11.42
C ARG A 36 13.80 15.28 11.81
N GLU A 37 13.82 15.03 13.11
CA GLU A 37 14.07 13.71 13.67
C GLU A 37 12.80 12.85 13.59
N ARG A 38 12.95 11.61 13.15
CA ARG A 38 11.88 10.61 13.06
C ARG A 38 12.33 9.30 13.68
N ILE A 39 11.40 8.56 14.27
CA ILE A 39 11.62 7.14 14.57
C ILE A 39 11.49 6.38 13.24
N ALA A 40 12.34 5.38 13.03
CA ALA A 40 12.30 4.53 11.86
C ALA A 40 12.64 3.07 12.17
N LEU A 41 12.05 2.18 11.38
CA LEU A 41 12.37 0.77 11.34
C LEU A 41 13.35 0.49 10.21
N LEU A 42 14.35 -0.34 10.49
CA LEU A 42 15.27 -0.93 9.53
C LEU A 42 14.95 -2.41 9.41
N ARG A 43 14.55 -2.86 8.22
CA ARG A 43 14.30 -4.27 7.94
C ARG A 43 15.14 -4.77 6.76
N PRO A 44 15.62 -6.02 6.78
CA PRO A 44 16.30 -6.62 5.64
C PRO A 44 15.27 -6.97 4.56
N ARG A 45 15.57 -6.64 3.30
CA ARG A 45 14.78 -7.04 2.14
C ARG A 45 15.69 -7.14 0.92
N HIS A 46 15.64 -8.27 0.22
CA HIS A 46 16.45 -8.54 -0.99
C HIS A 46 17.95 -8.19 -0.84
N GLY A 47 18.55 -8.53 0.30
CA GLY A 47 19.98 -8.26 0.55
C GLY A 47 20.34 -6.81 0.91
N MET A 48 19.35 -5.95 1.13
CA MET A 48 19.55 -4.55 1.54
C MET A 48 18.73 -4.18 2.78
N LEU A 49 19.11 -3.09 3.44
CA LEU A 49 18.28 -2.48 4.48
C LEU A 49 17.23 -1.55 3.86
N VAL A 50 15.98 -1.75 4.25
CA VAL A 50 14.87 -0.84 3.95
C VAL A 50 14.55 -0.04 5.21
N LEU A 51 14.54 1.28 5.06
CA LEU A 51 14.13 2.23 6.10
C LEU A 51 12.64 2.56 5.93
N GLN A 52 11.86 2.37 6.99
CA GLN A 52 10.47 2.82 7.07
C GLN A 52 10.33 3.81 8.23
N THR A 53 9.94 5.05 7.94
CA THR A 53 9.66 6.04 8.99
C THR A 53 8.35 5.75 9.69
N LEU A 54 8.34 5.93 11.01
CA LEU A 54 7.17 5.81 11.86
C LEU A 54 6.71 7.19 12.33
N LEU A 55 5.42 7.26 12.68
CA LEU A 55 4.86 8.39 13.42
C LEU A 55 5.29 8.31 14.89
N TRP A 56 5.50 9.47 15.50
CA TRP A 56 5.69 9.59 16.94
C TRP A 56 4.40 9.34 17.70
N GLN A 57 4.49 9.03 19.00
CA GLN A 57 3.31 8.70 19.81
C GLN A 57 2.31 9.86 19.90
N ASP A 58 2.79 11.11 19.90
CA ASP A 58 2.00 12.32 19.87
C ASP A 58 1.37 12.62 18.49
N GLU A 59 1.89 11.99 17.43
CA GLU A 59 1.31 12.04 16.08
C GLU A 59 0.24 10.95 15.86
N LEU A 60 0.10 9.99 16.78
CA LEU A 60 -0.94 8.97 16.73
C LEU A 60 -2.25 9.54 17.29
N ARG A 61 -3.32 9.45 16.49
CA ARG A 61 -4.67 9.77 16.95
C ARG A 61 -5.27 8.55 17.65
N ASP A 62 -5.79 8.75 18.87
CA ASP A 62 -6.53 7.70 19.57
C ASP A 62 -7.79 7.34 18.77
N PRO A 63 -8.00 6.06 18.42
CA PRO A 63 -9.17 5.63 17.68
C PRO A 63 -10.47 5.73 18.50
N GLY A 64 -10.42 5.82 19.83
CA GLY A 64 -11.58 5.84 20.70
C GLY A 64 -12.54 4.68 20.39
N ASP A 65 -13.83 4.99 20.27
CA ASP A 65 -14.89 4.03 19.95
C ASP A 65 -15.15 3.90 18.42
N LEU A 66 -14.18 4.26 17.57
CA LEU A 66 -14.33 4.12 16.10
C LEU A 66 -14.27 2.67 15.62
N ALA A 67 -13.92 1.72 16.48
CA ALA A 67 -13.89 0.31 16.12
C ALA A 67 -15.31 -0.20 15.82
N PRO A 68 -15.59 -0.76 14.62
CA PRO A 68 -16.88 -1.33 14.32
C PRO A 68 -17.11 -2.59 15.17
N SER A 69 -18.26 -2.65 15.85
CA SER A 69 -18.66 -3.78 16.72
C SER A 69 -19.75 -4.66 16.09
N ALA A 70 -19.94 -4.59 14.77
CA ALA A 70 -20.95 -5.40 14.10
C ALA A 70 -20.60 -6.89 14.19
N PRO A 71 -21.54 -7.77 14.59
CA PRO A 71 -21.30 -9.20 14.59
C PRO A 71 -21.12 -9.68 13.14
N VAL A 72 -20.17 -10.58 12.93
CA VAL A 72 -19.89 -11.21 11.63
C VAL A 72 -20.26 -12.68 11.71
N THR A 73 -20.89 -13.20 10.66
CA THR A 73 -21.26 -14.61 10.55
C THR A 73 -20.18 -15.44 9.85
N ASP A 74 -20.13 -16.74 10.13
CA ASP A 74 -19.17 -17.66 9.49
C ASP A 74 -19.30 -17.68 7.96
N ARG A 75 -20.53 -17.57 7.46
CA ARG A 75 -20.81 -17.51 6.01
C ARG A 75 -20.21 -16.26 5.35
N GLU A 76 -20.28 -15.10 6.03
CA GLU A 76 -19.68 -13.86 5.53
C GLU A 76 -18.16 -13.94 5.51
N LEU A 77 -17.56 -14.57 6.53
CA LEU A 77 -16.12 -14.83 6.58
C LEU A 77 -15.67 -15.74 5.44
N GLU A 78 -16.36 -16.86 5.22
CA GLU A 78 -16.06 -17.79 4.12
C GLU A 78 -16.13 -17.09 2.75
N LEU A 79 -17.13 -16.25 2.53
CA LEU A 79 -17.28 -15.49 1.28
C LEU A 79 -16.13 -14.49 1.09
N ALA A 80 -15.77 -13.75 2.15
CA ALA A 80 -14.66 -12.80 2.12
C ALA A 80 -13.32 -13.51 1.85
N GLU A 81 -13.08 -14.68 2.46
CA GLU A 81 -11.89 -15.48 2.22
C GLU A 81 -11.78 -15.98 0.78
N VAL A 82 -12.89 -16.42 0.18
CA VAL A 82 -12.92 -16.75 -1.25
C VAL A 82 -12.53 -15.54 -2.07
N LEU A 83 -13.13 -14.37 -1.83
CA LEU A 83 -12.79 -13.16 -2.59
C LEU A 83 -11.32 -12.77 -2.44
N MET A 84 -10.77 -12.82 -1.23
CA MET A 84 -9.36 -12.50 -1.00
C MET A 84 -8.41 -13.44 -1.75
N ARG A 85 -8.76 -14.73 -1.89
CA ARG A 85 -7.96 -15.69 -2.68
C ARG A 85 -8.02 -15.37 -4.17
N GLU A 86 -9.19 -14.99 -4.68
CA GLU A 86 -9.38 -14.64 -6.09
C GLU A 86 -8.68 -13.32 -6.46
N LEU A 87 -8.68 -12.33 -5.56
CA LEU A 87 -8.06 -11.02 -5.78
C LEU A 87 -6.56 -10.99 -5.38
N THR A 88 -5.87 -12.12 -5.49
CA THR A 88 -4.44 -12.18 -5.16
C THR A 88 -3.57 -11.65 -6.30
N GLY A 89 -2.57 -10.85 -5.95
CA GLY A 89 -1.64 -10.24 -6.90
C GLY A 89 -2.08 -8.83 -7.28
N VAL A 90 -1.19 -7.87 -7.04
CA VAL A 90 -1.32 -6.51 -7.58
C VAL A 90 -0.17 -6.34 -8.56
N GLU A 91 -0.49 -6.27 -9.84
CA GLU A 91 0.47 -5.90 -10.88
C GLU A 91 0.78 -4.41 -10.73
N VAL A 92 1.95 -4.09 -10.15
CA VAL A 92 2.33 -2.72 -9.81
C VAL A 92 2.39 -1.84 -11.07
N GLU A 93 2.75 -2.43 -12.19
CA GLU A 93 2.79 -1.81 -13.52
C GLU A 93 1.42 -1.36 -14.02
N GLN A 94 0.33 -1.92 -13.48
CA GLN A 94 -1.04 -1.53 -13.82
C GLN A 94 -1.57 -0.40 -12.93
N LEU A 95 -0.88 -0.07 -11.83
CA LEU A 95 -1.24 1.05 -10.97
C LEU A 95 -0.84 2.36 -11.65
N GLN A 96 -1.84 3.17 -11.99
CA GLN A 96 -1.64 4.46 -12.64
C GLN A 96 -1.71 5.60 -11.64
N ASP A 97 -0.88 6.63 -11.85
CA ASP A 97 -1.04 7.90 -11.15
C ASP A 97 -2.19 8.68 -11.80
N GLU A 98 -3.39 8.44 -11.27
CA GLU A 98 -4.62 9.09 -11.73
C GLU A 98 -4.53 10.62 -11.71
N TYR A 99 -3.74 11.19 -10.79
CA TYR A 99 -3.54 12.65 -10.74
C TYR A 99 -2.71 13.13 -11.92
N GLN A 100 -1.59 12.46 -12.20
CA GLN A 100 -0.77 12.79 -13.35
C GLN A 100 -1.57 12.63 -14.65
N HIS A 101 -2.33 11.55 -14.78
CA HIS A 101 -3.15 11.30 -15.96
C HIS A 101 -4.24 12.38 -16.14
N ALA A 102 -4.96 12.74 -15.06
CA ALA A 102 -5.95 13.82 -15.10
C ALA A 102 -5.32 15.18 -15.43
N LEU A 103 -4.10 15.43 -14.97
CA LEU A 103 -3.35 16.65 -15.30
C LEU A 103 -2.98 16.69 -16.78
N GLU A 104 -2.50 15.60 -17.36
CA GLU A 104 -2.19 15.50 -18.78
C GLU A 104 -3.44 15.75 -19.64
N GLN A 105 -4.57 15.14 -19.29
CA GLN A 105 -5.86 15.39 -19.97
C GLN A 105 -6.30 16.86 -19.86
N LEU A 106 -6.11 17.48 -18.70
CA LEU A 106 -6.44 18.89 -18.50
C LEU A 106 -5.56 19.80 -19.37
N VAL A 107 -4.26 19.50 -19.46
CA VAL A 107 -3.32 20.23 -20.32
C VAL A 107 -3.73 20.10 -21.78
N GLU A 108 -4.03 18.87 -22.25
CA GLU A 108 -4.45 18.63 -23.63
C GLU A 108 -5.77 19.33 -23.97
N ALA A 109 -6.76 19.28 -23.07
CA ALA A 109 -8.02 20.00 -23.23
C ALA A 109 -7.80 21.52 -23.34
N LYS A 110 -6.92 22.09 -22.49
CA LYS A 110 -6.58 23.52 -22.53
C LYS A 110 -5.86 23.92 -23.82
N VAL A 111 -4.96 23.07 -24.33
CA VAL A 111 -4.21 23.31 -25.58
C VAL A 111 -5.11 23.20 -26.81
N SER A 112 -6.00 22.21 -26.84
CA SER A 112 -6.97 21.99 -27.92
C SER A 112 -8.18 22.92 -27.88
N GLY A 113 -8.31 23.75 -26.83
CA GLY A 113 -9.42 24.67 -26.64
C GLY A 113 -10.73 24.00 -26.21
N GLY A 114 -10.68 22.73 -25.79
CA GLY A 114 -11.80 21.95 -25.29
C GLY A 114 -12.00 22.09 -23.77
N GLU A 115 -13.20 21.72 -23.30
CA GLU A 115 -13.49 21.57 -21.88
C GLU A 115 -13.39 20.10 -21.47
N LEU A 116 -12.79 19.83 -20.32
CA LEU A 116 -12.70 18.48 -19.76
C LEU A 116 -14.08 18.09 -19.20
N ALA A 117 -14.60 16.92 -19.57
CA ALA A 117 -15.83 16.41 -19.01
C ALA A 117 -15.68 16.20 -17.50
N ALA A 118 -16.69 16.61 -16.73
CA ALA A 118 -16.70 16.37 -15.30
C ALA A 118 -16.76 14.86 -15.02
N PRO A 119 -16.01 14.36 -14.03
CA PRO A 119 -16.11 12.96 -13.63
C PRO A 119 -17.56 12.64 -13.21
N PRO A 120 -18.02 11.39 -13.43
CA PRO A 120 -19.36 10.99 -13.04
C PRO A 120 -19.57 11.19 -11.54
N ALA A 121 -20.78 11.61 -11.17
CA ALA A 121 -21.13 11.76 -9.75
C ALA A 121 -21.03 10.40 -9.04
N PRO A 122 -20.52 10.35 -7.79
CA PRO A 122 -20.46 9.11 -7.04
C PRO A 122 -21.88 8.56 -6.87
N VAL A 123 -22.09 7.33 -7.34
CA VAL A 123 -23.34 6.60 -7.08
C VAL A 123 -23.38 6.19 -5.61
N PRO A 124 -24.52 6.33 -4.92
CA PRO A 124 -24.67 5.84 -3.55
C PRO A 124 -24.36 4.34 -3.53
N ALA A 125 -23.55 3.90 -2.57
CA ALA A 125 -23.26 2.49 -2.39
C ALA A 125 -24.59 1.74 -2.15
N VAL A 126 -25.03 0.99 -3.16
CA VAL A 126 -26.06 -0.03 -3.01
C VAL A 126 -25.48 -1.10 -2.08
N ASP A 127 -26.34 -1.69 -1.25
CA ASP A 127 -26.06 -2.79 -0.31
C ASP A 127 -24.72 -3.50 -0.57
N LEU A 128 -23.73 -3.22 0.28
CA LEU A 128 -22.36 -3.74 0.14
C LEU A 128 -22.33 -5.27 0.11
N MET A 129 -23.34 -5.93 0.70
CA MET A 129 -23.45 -7.38 0.64
C MET A 129 -23.85 -7.87 -0.75
N ALA A 130 -24.80 -7.21 -1.40
CA ALA A 130 -25.15 -7.50 -2.78
C ALA A 130 -23.97 -7.26 -3.73
N ALA A 131 -23.22 -6.17 -3.51
CA ALA A 131 -22.00 -5.87 -4.27
C ALA A 131 -20.89 -6.92 -4.06
N LEU A 132 -20.75 -7.45 -2.84
CA LEU A 132 -19.80 -8.52 -2.53
C LEU A 132 -20.17 -9.84 -3.23
N GLU A 133 -21.44 -10.23 -3.16
CA GLU A 133 -21.94 -11.44 -3.83
C GLU A 133 -21.82 -11.35 -5.37
N GLU A 134 -22.01 -10.17 -5.94
CA GLU A 134 -21.77 -9.91 -7.37
C GLU A 134 -20.28 -10.02 -7.71
N SER A 135 -19.40 -9.42 -6.90
CA SER A 135 -17.95 -9.50 -7.10
C SER A 135 -17.42 -10.94 -7.06
N VAL A 136 -17.93 -11.78 -6.14
CA VAL A 136 -17.57 -13.21 -6.06
C VAL A 136 -18.07 -13.99 -7.28
N ARG A 137 -19.28 -13.68 -7.77
CA ARG A 137 -19.79 -14.30 -9.02
C ARG A 137 -18.93 -13.93 -10.23
N ALA A 138 -18.55 -12.66 -10.36
CA ALA A 138 -17.69 -12.19 -11.43
C ALA A 138 -16.30 -12.85 -11.38
N ALA A 139 -15.70 -12.97 -10.19
CA ALA A 139 -14.41 -13.63 -10.00
C ALA A 139 -14.44 -15.11 -10.41
N ARG A 140 -15.49 -15.86 -10.03
CA ARG A 140 -15.66 -17.27 -10.43
C ARG A 140 -15.86 -17.45 -11.94
N ALA A 141 -16.59 -16.55 -12.59
CA ALA A 141 -16.81 -16.61 -14.04
C ALA A 141 -15.52 -16.42 -14.85
N HIS A 142 -14.49 -15.77 -14.29
CA HIS A 142 -13.17 -15.63 -14.92
C HIS A 142 -12.36 -16.94 -14.92
N GLN A 143 -12.66 -17.88 -14.02
CA GLN A 143 -11.97 -19.19 -13.94
C GLN A 143 -12.55 -20.23 -14.91
N ASP A 144 -13.84 -20.16 -15.22
CA ASP A 144 -14.52 -21.12 -16.13
C ASP A 144 -14.33 -20.78 -17.63
N GLY A 145 -13.65 -19.67 -17.94
CA GLY A 145 -13.47 -19.14 -19.30
C GLY A 145 -12.04 -19.15 -19.85
N GLY A 146 -11.08 -19.80 -19.17
CA GLY A 146 -9.68 -19.98 -19.60
C GLY A 146 -9.31 -21.45 -19.75
#